data_AF-X1V0N4-F1
#
_entry.id   AF-X1V0N4-F1
#
_cell.length_a   1.000
_cell.length_b   1.000
_cell.length_c   1.000
_cell.angle_alpha   90.00
_cell.angle_beta   90.00
_cell.angle_gamma   90.00
#
_symmetry.space_group_name_H-M   'P 1'
#
loop_
_entity.id
_entity.type
_entity.pdbx_description
1 polymer ?
#
loop_
_entity_poly.entity_id
_entity_poly.type
_entity_poly.pdbx_seq_one_letter_code
_entity_poly.pdbx_strand_id
1 'polypeptide(L)'
;MVSPLEETCENRFRFTAYGNIDPADENDAAAYETIIRLGLNIPKLRIYRRETIEGVLEGVDSLEQSDIRELIEVFRRRDSEGRYAPFCT
;
A
#
# COMPACT_ATOMS: atom_id res chain seq x y z
N MET A 1 10.72 -3.36 -16.28
CA MET A 1 9.66 -3.73 -15.31
C MET A 1 10.27 -4.47 -14.13
N VAL A 2 9.61 -4.42 -12.98
CA VAL A 2 9.97 -5.13 -11.73
C VAL A 2 9.16 -6.42 -11.68
N SER A 3 9.80 -7.54 -11.34
CA SER A 3 9.11 -8.83 -11.21
C SER A 3 8.54 -8.99 -9.80
N PRO A 4 7.28 -9.44 -9.63
CA PRO A 4 6.72 -9.72 -8.30
C PRO A 4 7.39 -10.91 -7.60
N LEU A 5 8.22 -11.67 -8.30
CA LEU A 5 9.01 -12.78 -7.72
C LEU A 5 10.39 -12.34 -7.23
N GLU A 6 10.80 -11.10 -7.50
CA GLU A 6 12.03 -10.54 -6.96
C GLU A 6 11.82 -10.18 -5.48
N GLU A 7 12.73 -10.63 -4.61
CA GLU A 7 12.67 -10.38 -3.16
C GLU A 7 12.60 -8.88 -2.81
N THR A 8 13.15 -8.02 -3.68
CA THR A 8 13.18 -6.57 -3.48
C THR A 8 11.99 -5.85 -4.10
N CYS A 9 11.05 -6.55 -4.73
CA CYS A 9 9.95 -5.96 -5.51
C CYS A 9 9.19 -4.88 -4.72
N GLU A 10 8.75 -5.20 -3.49
CA GLU A 10 7.97 -4.28 -2.66
C GLU A 10 8.74 -2.99 -2.35
N ASN A 11 10.05 -3.09 -2.13
CA ASN A 11 10.91 -1.96 -1.82
C ASN A 11 11.15 -1.01 -3.01
N ARG A 12 10.77 -1.40 -4.23
CA ARG A 12 10.87 -0.55 -5.43
C ARG A 12 9.77 0.50 -5.49
N PHE A 13 8.73 0.39 -4.67
CA PHE A 13 7.55 1.23 -4.72
C PHE A 13 7.30 1.98 -3.41
N ARG A 14 6.74 3.18 -3.53
CA ARG A 14 6.28 4.04 -2.44
C ARG A 14 4.77 4.22 -2.57
N PHE A 15 4.06 4.20 -1.45
CA PHE A 15 2.62 4.36 -1.37
C PHE A 15 2.26 5.70 -0.72
N THR A 16 1.35 6.44 -1.33
CA THR A 16 0.93 7.77 -0.84
C THR A 16 -0.47 7.73 -0.24
N ALA A 17 -0.77 8.66 0.68
CA ALA A 17 -2.11 8.79 1.26
C ALA A 17 -3.22 9.06 0.21
N TYR A 18 -2.86 9.62 -0.95
CA TYR A 18 -3.78 9.87 -2.07
C TYR A 18 -4.00 8.64 -2.97
N GLY A 19 -3.53 7.46 -2.56
CA GLY A 19 -3.71 6.20 -3.28
C GLY A 19 -2.79 6.02 -4.50
N ASN A 20 -1.82 6.91 -4.71
CA ASN A 20 -0.79 6.75 -5.75
C ASN A 20 0.28 5.74 -5.32
N ILE A 21 0.79 5.01 -6.30
CA ILE A 21 2.02 4.23 -6.23
C ILE A 21 3.07 4.93 -7.07
N ASP A 22 4.18 5.30 -6.46
CA ASP A 22 5.32 5.95 -7.11
C ASP A 22 6.55 5.05 -7.02
N PRO A 23 7.56 5.23 -7.89
CA PRO A 23 8.88 4.66 -7.65
C PRO A 23 9.42 5.13 -6.29
N ALA A 24 10.04 4.23 -5.53
CA ALA A 24 10.72 4.56 -4.29
C ALA A 24 11.95 5.45 -4.56
N ASP A 25 12.72 5.12 -5.60
CA ASP A 25 13.74 5.96 -6.21
C ASP A 25 13.19 6.57 -7.50
N GLU A 26 13.22 7.90 -7.62
CA GLU A 26 12.72 8.64 -8.79
C GLU A 26 13.44 8.29 -10.09
N ASN A 27 14.66 7.75 -10.00
CA ASN A 27 15.45 7.31 -11.16
C ASN A 27 15.21 5.83 -11.52
N ASP A 28 14.34 5.12 -10.80
CA ASP A 28 14.01 3.73 -11.06
C ASP A 28 13.07 3.58 -12.27
N ALA A 29 13.69 3.52 -13.46
CA ALA A 29 12.99 3.33 -14.71
C ALA A 29 12.18 2.02 -14.76
N ALA A 30 12.61 0.97 -14.06
CA ALA A 30 11.91 -0.31 -14.05
C ALA A 30 10.61 -0.24 -13.24
N ALA A 31 10.63 0.42 -12.07
CA ALA A 31 9.42 0.68 -11.28
C ALA A 31 8.45 1.60 -12.04
N TYR A 32 8.98 2.68 -12.65
CA TYR A 32 8.18 3.60 -13.46
C TYR A 32 7.46 2.87 -14.61
N GLU A 33 8.19 2.05 -15.36
CA GLU A 33 7.60 1.25 -16.44
C GLU A 33 6.51 0.28 -15.92
N THR A 34 6.73 -0.32 -14.74
CA THR A 34 5.78 -1.25 -14.12
C THR A 34 4.48 -0.57 -13.75
N ILE A 35 4.55 0.62 -13.13
CA ILE A 35 3.37 1.43 -12.76
C ILE A 35 2.52 1.73 -13.99
N ILE A 36 3.16 2.10 -15.11
CA ILE A 36 2.46 2.42 -16.35
C ILE A 36 1.85 1.17 -16.98
N ARG A 37 2.65 0.12 -17.21
CA ARG A 37 2.20 -1.07 -17.96
C ARG A 37 1.12 -1.85 -17.23
N LEU A 38 1.21 -1.97 -15.91
CA LEU A 38 0.19 -2.65 -15.10
C LEU A 38 -0.98 -1.73 -14.73
N GLY A 39 -0.94 -0.45 -15.10
CA GLY A 39 -1.99 0.51 -14.78
C GLY A 39 -2.16 0.70 -13.26
N LEU A 40 -1.07 0.65 -12.48
CA LEU A 40 -1.16 0.68 -11.02
C LEU A 40 -1.78 1.99 -10.48
N ASN A 41 -1.77 3.05 -11.29
CA ASN A 41 -2.34 4.36 -11.00
C ASN A 41 -3.56 4.73 -11.86
N ILE A 42 -4.29 3.77 -12.44
CA ILE A 42 -5.56 4.11 -13.10
C ILE A 42 -6.54 4.73 -12.08
N PRO A 43 -7.47 5.61 -12.52
CA PRO A 43 -8.35 6.36 -11.61
C PRO A 43 -9.11 5.47 -10.62
N LYS A 44 -9.63 4.32 -11.08
CA LYS A 44 -10.36 3.36 -10.25
C LYS A 44 -9.52 2.85 -9.06
N LEU A 45 -8.28 2.45 -9.30
CA LEU A 45 -7.41 1.91 -8.24
C LEU A 45 -6.97 3.00 -7.27
N ARG A 46 -6.64 4.20 -7.78
CA ARG A 46 -6.27 5.34 -6.94
C ARG A 46 -7.40 5.75 -5.99
N ILE A 47 -8.62 5.85 -6.50
CA ILE A 47 -9.82 6.19 -5.71
C ILE A 47 -10.05 5.13 -4.64
N TYR A 48 -10.02 3.84 -5.01
CA TYR A 48 -10.29 2.76 -4.07
C TYR A 48 -9.26 2.67 -2.93
N ARG A 49 -7.96 2.86 -3.25
CA ARG A 49 -6.90 2.92 -2.23
C ARG A 49 -7.09 4.14 -1.31
N ARG A 50 -7.38 5.31 -1.89
CA ARG A 50 -7.59 6.54 -1.11
C ARG A 50 -8.76 6.38 -0.14
N GLU A 51 -9.91 5.92 -0.61
CA GLU A 51 -11.10 5.71 0.24
C GLU A 51 -10.83 4.71 1.37
N THR A 52 -10.07 3.64 1.09
CA THR A 52 -9.65 2.67 2.11
C THR A 52 -8.74 3.33 3.16
N ILE A 53 -7.73 4.10 2.74
CA ILE A 53 -6.81 4.79 3.64
C ILE A 53 -7.56 5.84 4.48
N GLU A 54 -8.39 6.66 3.85
CA GLU A 54 -9.20 7.69 4.52
C GLU A 54 -10.14 7.07 5.56
N GLY A 55 -10.83 5.98 5.23
CA GLY A 55 -11.71 5.29 6.17
C GLY A 55 -10.99 4.65 7.36
N VAL A 56 -9.74 4.22 7.18
CA VAL A 56 -8.91 3.73 8.29
C VAL A 56 -8.41 4.87 9.17
N LEU A 57 -8.06 6.02 8.57
CA LEU A 57 -7.56 7.19 9.30
C LEU A 57 -8.68 7.99 9.98
N GLU A 58 -9.92 7.80 9.56
CA GLU A 58 -11.08 8.44 10.18
C GLU A 58 -11.16 8.09 11.68
N GLY A 59 -11.05 9.11 12.52
CA GLY A 59 -11.11 8.95 13.97
C GLY A 59 -9.82 8.43 14.61
N VAL A 60 -8.77 8.11 13.85
CA VAL A 60 -7.47 7.66 14.41
C VAL A 60 -6.86 8.72 15.34
N ASP A 61 -7.02 10.00 15.03
CA ASP A 61 -6.56 11.11 15.88
C ASP A 61 -7.24 11.15 17.27
N SER A 62 -8.38 10.48 17.41
CA SER A 62 -9.11 10.37 18.68
C SER A 62 -8.77 9.10 19.47
N LEU A 63 -7.99 8.18 18.90
CA LEU A 63 -7.59 6.94 19.55
C LEU A 63 -6.44 7.16 20.54
N GLU A 64 -6.41 6.36 21.60
CA GLU A 64 -5.24 6.32 22.46
C GLU A 64 -4.09 5.58 21.77
N GLN A 65 -2.84 5.84 22.20
CA GLN A 65 -1.68 5.18 21.62
C GLN A 65 -1.72 3.66 21.72
N SER A 66 -2.35 3.10 22.76
CA SER A 66 -2.54 1.65 22.89
C SER A 66 -3.42 1.09 21.78
N ASP A 67 -4.50 1.79 21.45
CA ASP A 67 -5.47 1.36 20.45
C ASP A 67 -4.87 1.47 19.04
N ILE A 68 -4.07 2.52 18.79
CA ILE A 68 -3.29 2.65 17.56
C ILE A 68 -2.32 1.49 17.40
N ARG A 69 -1.63 1.08 18.48
CA ARG A 69 -0.73 -0.09 18.44
C ARG A 69 -1.49 -1.39 18.17
N GLU A 70 -2.65 -1.58 18.78
CA GLU A 70 -3.49 -2.74 18.51
C GLU A 70 -3.96 -2.77 17.05
N LEU A 71 -4.38 -1.62 16.51
CA LEU A 71 -4.78 -1.48 15.12
C LEU A 71 -3.64 -1.85 14.15
N ILE A 72 -2.41 -1.40 14.43
CA ILE A 72 -1.22 -1.79 13.65
C ILE A 72 -1.02 -3.31 13.67
N GLU A 73 -1.15 -3.94 14.84
CA GLU A 73 -1.01 -5.38 14.97
C GLU A 73 -2.12 -6.14 14.23
N VAL A 74 -3.34 -5.60 14.17
CA VAL A 74 -4.43 -6.17 13.36
C VAL A 74 -4.07 -6.15 11.88
N PHE A 75 -3.55 -5.05 11.35
CA PHE A 75 -3.14 -4.97 9.93
C PHE A 75 -1.95 -5.88 9.58
N ARG A 76 -1.12 -6.24 10.56
CA ARG A 76 -0.01 -7.20 10.38
C ARG A 76 -0.43 -8.67 10.46
N ARG A 77 -1.66 -8.97 10.89
CA ARG A 77 -2.14 -10.35 10.95
C ARG A 77 -2.46 -10.89 9.57
N ARG A 78 -2.10 -12.15 9.36
CA ARG A 78 -2.47 -12.92 8.18
C ARG A 78 -3.70 -13.76 8.49
N ASP A 79 -4.53 -13.97 7.48
CA ASP A 79 -5.67 -14.88 7.55
C ASP A 79 -5.22 -16.35 7.65
N SER A 80 -6.18 -17.28 7.75
CA SER A 80 -5.90 -18.73 7.83
C SER A 80 -5.21 -19.29 6.59
N GLU A 81 -5.19 -18.55 5.48
CA GLU A 81 -4.51 -18.91 4.23
C GLU A 81 -3.18 -18.17 4.06
N GLY A 82 -2.72 -17.47 5.12
CA GLY A 82 -1.42 -16.80 5.15
C GLY A 82 -1.38 -15.48 4.39
N ARG A 83 -2.53 -14.88 4.06
CA ARG A 83 -2.61 -13.61 3.33
C ARG A 83 -2.91 -12.45 4.26
N TYR A 84 -2.37 -11.28 3.93
CA TYR A 84 -2.80 -10.05 4.58
C TYR A 84 -4.19 -9.61 4.12
N ALA A 85 -4.81 -8.74 4.92
CA ALA A 85 -5.96 -7.98 4.45
C ALA A 85 -5.61 -7.22 3.15
N PRO A 86 -6.59 -6.99 2.26
CA PRO A 86 -6.34 -6.20 1.06
C PRO A 86 -5.67 -4.86 1.38
N PHE A 87 -4.63 -4.53 0.60
CA PHE A 87 -3.81 -3.31 0.75
C PHE A 87 -2.86 -3.25 1.96
N CYS A 88 -2.60 -4.39 2.61
CA CYS A 88 -1.56 -4.53 3.63
C CYS A 88 -0.36 -5.35 3.11
N THR A 89 0.84 -5.09 3.67
CA THR A 89 2.13 -5.72 3.29
C THR A 89 2.92 -6.13 4.53
#